data_AF-A4J1L1-F1
#
_entry.id   AF-A4J1L1-F1
#
_cell.length_a   1.000
_cell.length_b   1.000
_cell.length_c   1.000
_cell.angle_alpha   90.00
_cell.angle_beta   90.00
_cell.angle_gamma   90.00
#
_symmetry.space_group_name_H-M   'P 1'
#
loop_
_entity.id
_entity.type
_entity.pdbx_description
1 polymer ?
#
loop_
_entity_poly.entity_id
_entity_poly.type
_entity_poly.pdbx_seq_one_letter_code
_entity_poly.pdbx_strand_id
1 'polypeptide(L)' 'MGIRHKIYPVEGIQFHPESIMTEKGLELLRNFFNMT' A
#
# COMPACT_ATOMS: atom_id res chain seq x y z
N MET A 1 -5.77 7.72 2.87
CA MET A 1 -6.61 7.67 1.65
C MET A 1 -6.07 6.59 0.73
N GLY A 2 -6.91 5.62 0.40
CA GLY A 2 -6.59 4.56 -0.56
C GLY A 2 -7.87 3.92 -1.10
N ILE A 3 -7.74 3.23 -2.22
CA ILE A 3 -8.80 2.49 -2.89
C ILE A 3 -8.34 1.06 -3.11
N ARG A 4 -9.28 0.12 -3.09
CA ARG A 4 -9.04 -1.30 -3.39
C ARG A 4 -10.08 -1.80 -4.37
N HIS A 5 -9.63 -2.49 -5.41
CA HIS A 5 -10.54 -3.14 -6.33
C HIS A 5 -11.27 -4.29 -5.62
N LYS A 6 -12.58 -4.45 -5.86
CA LYS A 6 -13.40 -5.47 -5.15
C LYS A 6 -13.12 -6.90 -5.59
N ILE A 7 -12.66 -7.07 -6.83
CA ILE A 7 -12.55 -8.37 -7.50
C ILE A 7 -11.09 -8.72 -7.82
N TYR A 8 -10.24 -7.71 -8.03
CA TYR A 8 -8.87 -7.92 -8.51
C TYR A 8 -7.90 -7.53 -7.38
N PRO A 9 -6.71 -8.15 -7.30
CA PRO A 9 -5.70 -7.82 -6.30
C PRO A 9 -4.97 -6.52 -6.68
N VAL A 10 -5.72 -5.44 -6.77
CA VAL A 10 -5.24 -4.11 -7.20
C VAL A 10 -5.63 -3.10 -6.15
N GLU A 11 -4.64 -2.38 -5.65
CA GLU A 11 -4.76 -1.36 -4.61
C GLU A 11 -4.07 -0.09 -5.07
N GLY A 12 -4.63 1.06 -4.69
CA GLY A 12 -4.07 2.37 -4.97
C GLY A 12 -4.08 3.22 -3.71
N ILE A 13 -2.98 3.91 -3.45
CA ILE A 13 -2.85 4.84 -2.33
C ILE A 13 -2.42 6.21 -2.84
N GLN A 14 -2.90 7.26 -2.18
CA GLN A 14 -2.66 8.64 -2.63
C GLN A 14 -1.32 9.21 -2.17
N PHE A 15 -0.69 8.59 -1.17
CA PHE A 15 0.56 9.05 -0.57
C PHE A 15 1.73 8.13 -0.96
N HIS A 16 2.94 8.59 -0.62
CA HIS A 16 4.19 7.88 -0.89
C HIS A 16 4.57 6.98 0.29
N PRO A 17 4.24 5.67 0.27
CA PRO A 17 4.65 4.74 1.32
C PRO A 17 6.18 4.52 1.36
N GLU A 18 6.89 4.88 0.31
CA GLU A 18 8.34 4.82 0.22
C GLU A 18 9.06 5.98 0.92
N SER A 19 8.33 7.05 1.25
CA SER A 19 8.92 8.23 1.90
C SER A 19 9.32 7.95 3.35
N ILE A 20 10.47 8.48 3.77
CA ILE A 20 10.96 8.42 5.16
C ILE A 20 9.99 9.06 6.17
N MET A 21 9.15 9.99 5.70
CA MET A 21 8.15 10.67 6.53
C MET A 21 6.89 9.82 6.75
N THR A 22 6.74 8.71 6.03
CA THR A 22 5.61 7.80 6.20
C THR A 22 6.01 6.71 7.21
N GLU A 23 5.71 6.93 8.49
CA GLU A 23 6.14 6.08 9.62
C GLU A 23 5.93 4.57 9.41
N LYS A 24 4.79 4.18 8.81
CA LYS A 24 4.44 2.78 8.53
C LYS A 24 4.49 2.40 7.05
N GLY A 25 5.18 3.20 6.24
CA GLY A 25 5.21 3.04 4.80
C GLY A 25 5.82 1.70 4.34
N LEU A 26 6.93 1.30 4.97
CA LEU A 26 7.59 0.01 4.68
C LEU A 26 6.75 -1.21 5.09
N GLU A 27 6.00 -1.12 6.20
CA GLU A 27 5.09 -2.19 6.64
C GLU A 27 3.94 -2.36 5.63
N LEU A 28 3.40 -1.25 5.14
CA LEU A 28 2.34 -1.26 4.12
C LEU A 28 2.84 -1.91 2.83
N LEU A 29 4.06 -1.61 2.38
CA LEU A 29 4.69 -2.27 1.22
C LEU A 29 4.88 -3.77 1.45
N ARG A 30 5.34 -4.18 2.64
CA ARG A 30 5.48 -5.61 2.98
C ARG A 30 4.15 -6.35 2.91
N ASN A 31 3.09 -5.75 3.45
CA ASN A 31 1.75 -6.32 3.39
C ASN A 31 1.29 -6.48 1.93
N PHE A 32 1.50 -5.47 1.10
CA PHE A 32 1.19 -5.53 -0.33
C PHE A 32 1.91 -6.68 -1.05
N PHE A 33 3.22 -6.86 -0.79
CA PHE A 33 3.98 -7.96 -1.41
C PHE A 33 3.60 -9.35 -0.87
N ASN A 34 3.17 -9.45 0.39
CA ASN A 34 2.72 -10.71 0.99
C ASN A 34 1.29 -11.13 0.58
N MET A 35 0.54 -10.24 -0.09
CA MET A 35 -0.82 -10.53 -0.58
C MET A 35 -0.85 -11.25 -1.94
N THR A 36 0.33 -11.46 -2.55
CA THR A 36 0.50 -12.22 -3.81
C THR A 36 1.03 -13.61 -3.50
#